data_AF-A0A6I1N1W0-F1
#
_entry.id   AF-A0A6I1N1W0-F1
#
_cell.length_a   1.000
_cell.length_b   1.000
_cell.length_c   1.000
_cell.angle_alpha   90.00
_cell.angle_beta   90.00
_cell.angle_gamma   90.00
#
_symmetry.space_group_name_H-M   'P 1'
#
loop_
_entity.id
_entity.type
_entity.pdbx_description
1 polymer ?
#
loop_
_entity_poly.entity_id
_entity_poly.type
_entity_poly.pdbx_seq_one_letter_code
_entity_poly.pdbx_strand_id
1 'polypeptide(L)'
;MSTKNIAWSADIGCEGGPVIVANLADFSRWYGSEPYDASQATELHHWSPFAAELPEIWRPAGPTGHQYLASANPSAAREALMSVVLELWPGAMIDRSEATWRAIRPDGRILNAALAPDSEYDRAIRSLGDEALHGFQGDAMGYLWSAAPGMVRVSVDEQRDFLVLSQVEFANDETDALGAHRHALEADWRSAAPGQRYRVTAGPVVAAWSPNSIRDLSAPINAADATPSLPGQLLDMATGASGALLWLQPGMYESALHYHAEASWGVAWCRLQRVGK
;
A
#
# COMPACT_ATOMS: atom_id res chain seq x y z
N MET A 1 17.91 -7.17 -27.77
CA MET A 1 17.90 -7.97 -26.51
C MET A 1 16.56 -7.70 -25.85
N SER A 2 15.92 -8.76 -25.37
CA SER A 2 14.47 -8.85 -25.10
C SER A 2 13.96 -7.74 -24.19
N THR A 3 13.25 -6.76 -24.74
CA THR A 3 12.25 -5.99 -23.98
C THR A 3 11.30 -7.03 -23.40
N LYS A 4 11.30 -7.26 -22.08
CA LYS A 4 10.32 -8.14 -21.45
C LYS A 4 8.94 -7.56 -21.83
N ASN A 5 8.21 -8.25 -22.70
CA ASN A 5 6.92 -7.77 -23.16
C ASN A 5 5.98 -7.65 -21.96
N ILE A 6 5.28 -6.52 -21.88
CA ILE A 6 4.34 -6.20 -20.79
C ILE A 6 2.94 -6.55 -21.27
N ALA A 7 2.23 -7.38 -20.52
CA ALA A 7 0.83 -7.68 -20.76
C ALA A 7 -0.06 -6.50 -20.37
N TRP A 8 0.30 -5.83 -19.27
CA TRP A 8 -0.45 -4.72 -18.71
C TRP A 8 0.40 -3.90 -17.75
N SER A 9 0.17 -2.58 -17.74
CA SER A 9 0.78 -1.67 -16.77
C SER A 9 -0.13 -0.47 -16.48
N ALA A 10 -0.06 0.05 -15.26
CA ALA A 10 -0.71 1.31 -14.89
C ALA A 10 0.06 2.00 -13.76
N ASP A 11 -0.15 3.31 -13.63
CA ASP A 11 0.40 4.14 -12.57
C ASP A 11 -0.67 4.40 -11.50
N ILE A 12 -0.32 4.21 -10.24
CA ILE A 12 -1.20 4.38 -9.08
C ILE A 12 -0.56 5.36 -8.11
N GLY A 13 -1.29 6.43 -7.77
CA GLY A 13 -0.89 7.36 -6.73
C GLY A 13 -1.20 6.80 -5.34
N CYS A 14 -0.26 6.94 -4.41
CA CYS A 14 -0.46 6.55 -3.02
C CYS A 14 0.12 7.59 -2.05
N GLU A 15 -0.50 7.70 -0.88
CA GLU A 15 0.02 8.49 0.24
C GLU A 15 1.13 7.77 1.03
N GLY A 16 1.60 6.64 0.50
CA GLY A 16 2.49 5.69 1.18
C GLY A 16 1.71 4.62 1.95
N GLY A 17 2.45 3.66 2.50
CA GLY A 17 1.90 2.54 3.26
C GLY A 17 2.01 1.20 2.52
N PRO A 18 1.37 0.13 3.04
CA PRO A 18 1.48 -1.19 2.44
C PRO A 18 0.78 -1.25 1.09
N VAL A 19 1.42 -1.92 0.13
CA VAL A 19 0.72 -2.54 -0.98
C VAL A 19 0.41 -3.96 -0.58
N ILE A 20 -0.88 -4.29 -0.49
CA ILE A 20 -1.32 -5.68 -0.28
C ILE A 20 -1.48 -6.33 -1.64
N VAL A 21 -0.75 -7.42 -1.86
CA VAL A 21 -0.92 -8.31 -3.00
C VAL A 21 -1.51 -9.63 -2.48
N ALA A 22 -2.73 -9.95 -2.90
CA ALA A 22 -3.43 -11.15 -2.45
C ALA A 22 -4.25 -11.80 -3.58
N ASN A 23 -4.40 -13.13 -3.57
CA ASN A 23 -5.39 -13.80 -4.40
C ASN A 23 -6.75 -13.15 -4.15
N LEU A 24 -7.57 -12.98 -5.18
CA LEU A 24 -8.89 -12.34 -5.04
C LEU A 24 -9.76 -13.01 -3.96
N ALA A 25 -9.73 -14.34 -3.88
CA ALA A 25 -10.45 -15.10 -2.86
C ALA A 25 -9.95 -14.82 -1.43
N ASP A 26 -8.63 -14.63 -1.28
CA ASP A 26 -8.04 -14.25 0.00
C ASP A 26 -8.40 -12.81 0.31
N PHE A 27 -8.14 -11.86 -0.59
CA PHE A 27 -8.48 -10.44 -0.42
C PHE A 27 -9.95 -10.21 -0.05
N SER A 28 -10.86 -11.08 -0.49
CA SER A 28 -12.28 -11.03 -0.11
C SER A 28 -12.56 -11.20 1.39
N ARG A 29 -11.56 -11.67 2.14
CA ARG A 29 -11.55 -11.87 3.60
C ARG A 29 -10.72 -10.81 4.31
N TRP A 30 -10.15 -9.84 3.58
CA TRP A 30 -9.46 -8.69 4.14
C TRP A 30 -10.50 -7.70 4.66
N TYR A 31 -10.84 -7.81 5.94
CA TYR A 31 -11.86 -6.95 6.54
C TYR A 31 -11.28 -5.76 7.26
N GLY A 32 -9.97 -5.72 7.48
CA GLY A 32 -9.33 -4.58 8.15
C GLY A 32 -9.85 -4.29 9.52
N SER A 33 -10.59 -5.24 10.10
CA SER A 33 -11.58 -4.95 11.11
C SER A 33 -10.91 -4.21 12.26
N GLU A 34 -11.45 -3.05 12.61
CA GLU A 34 -11.33 -2.48 13.96
C GLU A 34 -11.72 -3.60 14.92
N PRO A 35 -10.81 -4.14 15.74
CA PRO A 35 -11.23 -5.08 16.75
C PRO A 35 -11.88 -4.21 17.81
N TYR A 36 -13.07 -4.61 18.22
CA TYR A 36 -13.81 -3.98 19.30
C TYR A 36 -14.41 -2.60 19.01
N ASP A 37 -15.48 -2.32 19.76
CA ASP A 37 -16.11 -1.01 19.87
C ASP A 37 -15.05 0.07 20.19
N ALA A 38 -15.18 1.27 19.61
CA ALA A 38 -14.31 2.41 19.89
C ALA A 38 -14.19 2.75 21.39
N SER A 39 -15.17 2.34 22.21
CA SER A 39 -15.10 2.41 23.68
C SER A 39 -13.98 1.55 24.30
N GLN A 40 -13.47 0.57 23.55
CA GLN A 40 -12.38 -0.34 23.93
C GLN A 40 -11.04 0.06 23.31
N ALA A 41 -10.99 1.17 22.56
CA ALA A 41 -9.76 1.69 22.00
C ALA A 41 -8.74 2.02 23.10
N THR A 42 -7.52 1.52 22.92
CA THR A 42 -6.36 1.81 23.78
C THR A 42 -5.32 2.67 23.07
N GLU A 43 -5.51 2.93 21.77
CA GLU A 43 -4.57 3.68 20.94
C GLU A 43 -5.29 4.60 19.94
N LEU A 44 -4.59 5.66 19.56
CA LEU A 44 -4.92 6.55 18.46
C LEU A 44 -4.02 6.19 17.27
N HIS A 45 -4.62 5.81 16.14
CA HIS A 45 -3.92 5.71 14.87
C HIS A 45 -4.14 6.98 14.07
N HIS A 46 -3.06 7.57 13.55
CA HIS A 46 -3.16 8.67 12.62
C HIS A 46 -2.14 8.54 11.50
N TRP A 47 -2.53 9.01 10.31
CA TRP A 47 -1.69 8.90 9.13
C TRP A 47 -1.83 10.11 8.21
N SER A 48 -0.71 10.47 7.58
CA SER A 48 -0.60 11.61 6.68
C SER A 48 0.76 11.65 5.98
N PRO A 49 0.83 12.18 4.74
CA PRO A 49 2.09 12.55 4.11
C PRO A 49 2.93 13.55 4.93
N PHE A 50 2.29 14.35 5.81
CA PHE A 50 2.99 15.30 6.68
C PHE A 50 3.06 14.86 8.15
N ALA A 51 2.84 13.58 8.46
CA ALA A 51 2.99 13.07 9.83
C ALA A 51 4.39 13.37 10.40
N ALA A 52 5.42 13.39 9.55
CA ALA A 52 6.78 13.76 9.92
C ALA A 52 6.95 15.25 10.34
N GLU A 53 6.02 16.14 9.99
CA GLU A 53 6.04 17.55 10.39
C GLU A 53 5.44 17.76 11.79
N LEU A 54 4.77 16.75 12.37
CA LEU A 54 4.17 16.85 13.70
C LEU A 54 5.22 16.86 14.82
N PRO A 55 4.90 17.44 15.99
CA PRO A 55 5.74 17.33 17.19
C PRO A 55 6.04 15.87 17.55
N GLU A 56 7.21 15.63 18.15
CA GLU A 56 7.72 14.29 18.46
C GLU A 56 6.75 13.41 19.28
N ILE A 57 5.99 14.02 20.19
CA ILE A 57 4.98 13.31 20.99
C ILE A 57 3.88 12.63 20.14
N TRP A 58 3.65 13.13 18.91
CA TRP A 58 2.71 12.57 17.95
C TRP A 58 3.38 11.62 16.96
N ARG A 59 4.69 11.38 17.07
CA ARG A 59 5.40 10.41 16.24
C ARG A 59 6.02 9.29 17.09
N PRO A 60 5.27 8.65 18.01
CA PRO A 60 5.85 7.77 19.02
C PRO A 60 6.30 6.41 18.47
N ALA A 61 5.58 5.88 17.47
CA ALA A 61 5.78 4.53 16.93
C ALA A 61 4.98 4.36 15.64
N GLY A 62 5.57 3.70 14.64
CA GLY A 62 4.91 3.32 13.39
C GLY A 62 5.77 3.56 12.16
N PRO A 63 5.44 2.91 11.02
CA PRO A 63 6.15 3.10 9.77
C PRO A 63 5.94 4.51 9.20
N THR A 64 6.74 4.89 8.19
CA THR A 64 6.65 6.20 7.54
C THR A 64 5.20 6.55 7.16
N GLY A 65 4.73 7.70 7.62
CA GLY A 65 3.38 8.20 7.32
C GLY A 65 2.27 7.69 8.24
N HIS A 66 2.49 6.64 9.06
CA HIS A 66 1.51 6.09 10.00
C HIS A 66 2.05 6.10 11.43
N GLN A 67 1.26 6.55 12.40
CA GLN A 67 1.70 6.67 13.79
C GLN A 67 0.64 6.15 14.76
N TYR A 68 1.09 5.47 15.81
CA TYR A 68 0.29 4.78 16.81
C TYR A 68 0.60 5.31 18.21
N LEU A 69 -0.33 6.05 18.79
CA LEU A 69 -0.19 6.63 20.12
C LEU A 69 -1.03 5.86 21.14
N ALA A 70 -0.37 5.10 22.01
CA ALA A 70 -1.02 4.50 23.17
C ALA A 70 -1.53 5.57 24.14
N SER A 71 -2.79 5.44 24.57
CA SER A 71 -3.44 6.38 25.47
C SER A 71 -4.52 5.70 26.29
N ALA A 72 -4.63 6.06 27.57
CA ALA A 72 -5.76 5.67 28.41
C ALA A 72 -7.09 6.33 27.99
N ASN A 73 -7.03 7.36 27.15
CA ASN A 73 -8.20 8.00 26.56
C ASN A 73 -7.90 8.45 25.11
N PRO A 74 -7.97 7.53 24.14
CA PRO A 74 -7.64 7.83 22.74
C PRO A 74 -8.54 8.89 22.11
N SER A 75 -9.81 8.99 22.52
CA SER A 75 -10.73 10.04 22.05
C SER A 75 -10.24 11.44 22.43
N ALA A 76 -9.78 11.63 23.68
CA ALA A 76 -9.20 12.89 24.12
C ALA A 76 -7.88 13.19 23.40
N ALA A 77 -7.05 12.17 23.17
CA ALA A 77 -5.82 12.31 22.38
C ALA A 77 -6.12 12.75 20.94
N ARG A 78 -7.18 12.21 20.31
CA ARG A 78 -7.60 12.62 18.96
C ARG A 78 -8.01 14.08 18.90
N GLU A 79 -8.80 14.56 19.86
CA GLU A 79 -9.16 15.99 19.95
C GLU A 79 -7.92 16.87 20.11
N ALA A 80 -7.00 16.48 21.00
CA ALA A 80 -5.74 17.20 21.20
C ALA A 80 -4.89 17.24 19.91
N LEU A 81 -4.82 16.16 19.15
CA LEU A 81 -4.15 16.14 17.84
C LEU A 81 -4.80 17.13 16.87
N MET A 82 -6.14 17.17 16.79
CA MET A 82 -6.84 18.13 15.93
C MET A 82 -6.58 19.58 16.35
N SER A 83 -6.52 19.87 17.66
CA SER A 83 -6.13 21.19 18.15
C SER A 83 -4.70 21.56 17.73
N VAL A 84 -3.75 20.64 17.85
CA VAL A 84 -2.36 20.85 17.42
C VAL A 84 -2.27 21.14 15.93
N VAL A 85 -3.04 20.44 15.09
CA VAL A 85 -3.11 20.74 13.65
C VAL A 85 -3.60 22.17 13.40
N LEU A 86 -4.68 22.59 14.07
CA LEU A 86 -5.24 23.94 13.91
C LEU A 86 -4.27 25.05 14.34
N GLU A 87 -3.45 24.78 15.36
CA GLU A 87 -2.41 25.70 15.85
C GLU A 87 -1.22 25.80 14.89
N LEU A 88 -0.72 24.66 14.40
CA LEU A 88 0.42 24.60 13.49
C LEU A 88 0.07 25.12 12.09
N TRP A 89 -1.16 24.91 11.64
CA TRP A 89 -1.63 25.31 10.32
C TRP A 89 -2.93 26.12 10.40
N PRO A 90 -2.82 27.44 10.67
CA PRO A 90 -3.98 28.33 10.69
C PRO A 90 -4.78 28.25 9.39
N GLY A 91 -6.10 28.06 9.52
CA GLY A 91 -7.01 27.88 8.38
C GLY A 91 -7.26 26.43 7.99
N ALA A 92 -6.64 25.45 8.68
CA ALA A 92 -7.03 24.06 8.53
C ALA A 92 -8.49 23.83 8.97
N MET A 93 -9.14 22.84 8.37
CA MET A 93 -10.51 22.43 8.69
C MET A 93 -10.52 21.02 9.27
N ILE A 94 -11.40 20.77 10.24
CA ILE A 94 -11.56 19.45 10.85
C ILE A 94 -12.94 18.89 10.49
N ASP A 95 -12.96 17.77 9.78
CA ASP A 95 -14.15 16.96 9.55
C ASP A 95 -14.26 15.84 10.60
N ARG A 96 -15.39 15.83 11.31
CA ARG A 96 -15.72 14.90 12.40
C ARG A 96 -16.94 14.02 12.09
N SER A 97 -17.42 14.03 10.85
CA SER A 97 -18.68 13.37 10.46
C SER A 97 -18.63 11.84 10.52
N GLU A 98 -17.43 11.26 10.44
CA GLU A 98 -17.20 9.82 10.38
C GLU A 98 -16.39 9.30 11.58
N ALA A 99 -16.27 7.97 11.69
CA ALA A 99 -15.43 7.33 12.70
C ALA A 99 -13.96 7.77 12.59
N THR A 100 -13.46 7.96 11.36
CA THR A 100 -12.16 8.55 11.05
C THR A 100 -12.30 10.06 10.88
N TRP A 101 -11.62 10.82 11.73
CA TRP A 101 -11.60 12.28 11.65
C TRP A 101 -10.52 12.75 10.68
N ARG A 102 -10.78 13.84 9.97
CA ARG A 102 -9.87 14.37 8.95
C ARG A 102 -9.52 15.82 9.23
N ALA A 103 -8.24 16.10 9.26
CA ALA A 103 -7.65 17.43 9.32
C ALA A 103 -7.19 17.81 7.91
N ILE A 104 -7.78 18.85 7.32
CA ILE A 104 -7.47 19.31 5.95
C ILE A 104 -6.74 20.64 6.06
N ARG A 105 -5.47 20.68 5.63
CA ARG A 105 -4.66 21.90 5.60
C ARG A 105 -5.11 22.85 4.46
N PRO A 106 -4.77 24.15 4.52
CA PRO A 106 -5.04 25.09 3.43
C PRO A 106 -4.39 24.72 2.09
N ASP A 107 -3.29 23.96 2.12
CA ASP A 107 -2.62 23.44 0.93
C ASP A 107 -3.25 22.14 0.39
N GLY A 108 -4.37 21.70 0.98
CA GLY A 108 -5.13 20.52 0.57
C GLY A 108 -4.62 19.20 1.14
N ARG A 109 -3.47 19.18 1.84
CA ARG A 109 -2.97 17.94 2.46
C ARG A 109 -3.85 17.50 3.62
N ILE A 110 -4.02 16.19 3.78
CA ILE A 110 -4.94 15.59 4.75
C ILE A 110 -4.16 14.80 5.82
N LEU A 111 -4.60 14.92 7.07
CA LEU A 111 -4.26 14.00 8.15
C LEU A 111 -5.53 13.29 8.60
N ASN A 112 -5.45 11.98 8.69
CA ASN A 112 -6.55 11.14 9.16
C ASN A 112 -6.24 10.65 10.58
N ALA A 113 -7.26 10.51 11.42
CA ALA A 113 -7.13 9.99 12.77
C ALA A 113 -8.33 9.12 13.19
N ALA A 114 -8.05 7.87 13.53
CA ALA A 114 -9.04 6.86 13.91
C ALA A 114 -8.71 6.25 15.28
N LEU A 115 -9.75 5.79 15.99
CA LEU A 115 -9.59 5.06 17.24
C LEU A 115 -9.33 3.60 16.87
N ALA A 116 -8.19 3.04 17.26
CA ALA A 116 -7.70 1.77 16.73
C ALA A 116 -7.44 0.78 17.86
N PRO A 117 -8.40 -0.10 18.19
CA PRO A 117 -8.16 -1.14 19.18
C PRO A 117 -7.50 -2.36 18.51
N ASP A 118 -6.38 -2.19 17.81
CA ASP A 118 -5.55 -3.26 17.18
C ASP A 118 -6.05 -3.87 15.85
N SER A 119 -6.44 -3.06 14.85
CA SER A 119 -7.04 -3.62 13.61
C SER A 119 -6.17 -4.62 12.87
N GLU A 120 -6.80 -5.48 12.07
CA GLU A 120 -6.08 -6.40 11.19
C GLU A 120 -5.11 -5.65 10.27
N TYR A 121 -5.54 -4.51 9.75
CA TYR A 121 -4.69 -3.59 9.00
C TYR A 121 -3.51 -3.10 9.83
N ASP A 122 -3.78 -2.62 11.05
CA ASP A 122 -2.73 -2.09 11.94
C ASP A 122 -1.71 -3.14 12.33
N ARG A 123 -2.15 -4.37 12.63
CA ARG A 123 -1.26 -5.49 12.91
C ARG A 123 -0.38 -5.83 11.71
N ALA A 124 -0.92 -5.73 10.49
CA ALA A 124 -0.19 -6.01 9.28
C ALA A 124 0.90 -4.96 9.00
N ILE A 125 0.66 -3.68 9.33
CA ILE A 125 1.59 -2.59 9.00
C ILE A 125 2.52 -2.17 10.13
N ARG A 126 2.13 -2.35 11.40
CA ARG A 126 2.87 -1.80 12.55
C ARG A 126 4.31 -2.27 12.62
N SER A 127 4.58 -3.50 12.20
CA SER A 127 5.92 -4.09 12.14
C SER A 127 6.38 -4.38 10.72
N LEU A 128 5.72 -3.80 9.71
CA LEU A 128 6.12 -3.95 8.32
C LEU A 128 7.46 -3.22 8.15
N GLY A 129 8.53 -3.98 7.91
CA GLY A 129 9.79 -3.46 7.39
C GLY A 129 9.62 -3.08 5.93
N ASP A 130 10.43 -3.69 5.05
CA ASP A 130 10.25 -3.48 3.60
C ASP A 130 9.14 -4.38 3.03
N GLU A 131 9.03 -5.62 3.52
CA GLU A 131 8.04 -6.59 3.09
C GLU A 131 7.65 -7.57 4.22
N ALA A 132 6.48 -8.20 4.09
CA ALA A 132 6.05 -9.28 4.96
C ALA A 132 5.00 -10.18 4.29
N LEU A 133 4.86 -11.40 4.81
CA LEU A 133 3.64 -12.17 4.63
C LEU A 133 2.74 -11.96 5.84
N HIS A 134 1.46 -11.73 5.60
CA HIS A 134 0.48 -11.60 6.65
C HIS A 134 -0.65 -12.61 6.44
N GLY A 135 -0.89 -13.41 7.48
CA GLY A 135 -2.06 -14.26 7.56
C GLY A 135 -3.22 -13.47 8.15
N PHE A 136 -4.36 -13.54 7.49
CA PHE A 136 -5.59 -12.90 7.94
C PHE A 136 -6.76 -13.90 7.86
N GLN A 137 -7.85 -13.58 8.57
CA GLN A 137 -9.02 -14.44 8.83
C GLN A 137 -8.91 -15.90 8.32
N GLY A 138 -8.57 -16.86 9.18
CA GLY A 138 -8.46 -18.28 8.82
C GLY A 138 -7.12 -18.63 8.16
N ASP A 139 -7.15 -19.10 6.92
CA ASP A 139 -6.00 -19.51 6.11
C ASP A 139 -5.66 -18.54 4.97
N ALA A 140 -6.32 -17.37 4.92
CA ALA A 140 -6.05 -16.38 3.90
C ALA A 140 -4.69 -15.71 4.14
N MET A 141 -3.98 -15.43 3.05
CA MET A 141 -2.63 -14.87 3.10
C MET A 141 -2.48 -13.73 2.10
N GLY A 142 -1.80 -12.68 2.52
CA GLY A 142 -1.38 -11.56 1.68
C GLY A 142 0.12 -11.37 1.73
N TYR A 143 0.68 -10.91 0.62
CA TYR A 143 2.01 -10.32 0.57
C TYR A 143 1.89 -8.81 0.76
N LEU A 144 2.73 -8.23 1.60
CA LEU A 144 2.78 -6.80 1.87
C LEU A 144 4.13 -6.25 1.47
N TRP A 145 4.13 -5.10 0.80
CA TRP A 145 5.31 -4.31 0.50
C TRP A 145 5.11 -2.88 0.98
N SER A 146 6.08 -2.32 1.70
CA SER A 146 6.04 -0.92 2.15
C SER A 146 6.44 0.02 1.02
N ALA A 147 5.49 0.83 0.55
CA ALA A 147 5.74 1.85 -0.47
C ALA A 147 5.84 3.25 0.16
N ALA A 148 6.75 4.07 -0.35
CA ALA A 148 6.82 5.48 0.00
C ALA A 148 5.62 6.24 -0.59
N PRO A 149 5.32 7.48 -0.14
CA PRO A 149 4.36 8.33 -0.82
C PRO A 149 4.80 8.66 -2.25
N GLY A 150 3.88 8.63 -3.22
CA GLY A 150 4.16 8.99 -4.61
C GLY A 150 3.42 8.12 -5.63
N MET A 151 4.00 8.00 -6.82
CA MET A 151 3.45 7.16 -7.89
C MET A 151 4.13 5.79 -7.90
N VAL A 152 3.34 4.72 -7.89
CA VAL A 152 3.81 3.36 -8.11
C VAL A 152 3.29 2.86 -9.45
N ARG A 153 4.21 2.44 -10.32
CA ARG A 153 3.89 1.73 -11.55
C ARG A 153 3.79 0.24 -11.28
N VAL A 154 2.64 -0.32 -11.61
CA VAL A 154 2.34 -1.75 -11.59
C VAL A 154 2.57 -2.31 -12.98
N SER A 155 3.24 -3.44 -13.10
CA SER A 155 3.48 -4.08 -14.39
C SER A 155 3.43 -5.60 -14.30
N VAL A 156 2.66 -6.21 -15.18
CA VAL A 156 2.54 -7.66 -15.36
C VAL A 156 3.13 -8.03 -16.71
N ASP A 157 3.93 -9.09 -16.74
CA ASP A 157 4.60 -9.53 -17.96
C ASP A 157 3.68 -10.33 -18.89
N GLU A 158 4.10 -10.48 -20.15
CA GLU A 158 3.35 -11.21 -21.18
C GLU A 158 3.11 -12.68 -20.82
N GLN A 159 4.00 -13.33 -20.05
CA GLN A 159 3.80 -14.72 -19.62
C GLN A 159 2.95 -14.80 -18.34
N ARG A 160 2.75 -13.65 -17.67
CA ARG A 160 2.08 -13.50 -16.38
C ARG A 160 2.77 -14.29 -15.26
N ASP A 161 4.08 -14.50 -15.41
CA ASP A 161 4.95 -15.18 -14.47
C ASP A 161 5.68 -14.19 -13.55
N PHE A 162 5.52 -12.87 -13.72
CA PHE A 162 5.97 -11.89 -12.74
C PHE A 162 5.11 -10.63 -12.65
N LEU A 163 5.14 -10.03 -11.46
CA LEU A 163 4.61 -8.70 -11.14
C LEU A 163 5.77 -7.82 -10.67
N VAL A 164 5.86 -6.60 -11.19
CA VAL A 164 6.76 -5.56 -10.68
C VAL A 164 5.93 -4.38 -10.19
N LEU A 165 6.17 -3.98 -8.95
CA LEU A 165 5.72 -2.72 -8.36
C LEU A 165 6.94 -1.82 -8.29
N SER A 166 6.98 -0.73 -9.05
CA SER A 166 8.14 0.16 -9.15
C SER A 166 7.78 1.59 -8.81
N GLN A 167 8.59 2.22 -7.98
CA GLN A 167 8.41 3.57 -7.50
C GLN A 167 9.65 4.40 -7.82
N VAL A 168 9.48 5.45 -8.61
CA VAL A 168 10.53 6.43 -8.88
C VAL A 168 10.59 7.40 -7.71
N GLU A 169 11.69 7.39 -6.97
CA GLU A 169 11.88 8.27 -5.81
C GLU A 169 12.31 9.68 -6.22
N PHE A 170 13.08 9.78 -7.31
CA PHE A 170 13.44 11.04 -7.95
C PHE A 170 13.75 10.81 -9.43
N ALA A 171 13.51 11.83 -10.24
CA ALA A 171 13.90 11.91 -11.63
C ALA A 171 14.00 13.39 -12.04
N ASN A 172 14.96 13.75 -12.90
CA ASN A 172 15.08 15.13 -13.38
C ASN A 172 13.99 15.50 -14.38
N ASP A 173 13.50 14.51 -15.14
CA ASP A 173 12.42 14.66 -16.11
C ASP A 173 11.65 13.35 -16.34
N GLU A 174 10.63 13.40 -17.20
CA GLU A 174 9.79 12.24 -17.53
C GLU A 174 10.56 11.13 -18.28
N THR A 175 11.60 11.49 -19.05
CA THR A 175 12.41 10.49 -19.78
C THR A 175 13.23 9.67 -18.79
N ASP A 176 13.83 10.35 -17.81
CA ASP A 176 14.54 9.73 -16.69
C ASP A 176 13.60 8.83 -15.87
N ALA A 177 12.38 9.28 -15.55
CA ALA A 177 11.38 8.47 -14.84
C ALA A 177 11.00 7.21 -15.64
N LEU A 178 10.81 7.33 -16.95
CA LEU A 178 10.55 6.17 -17.82
C LEU A 178 11.75 5.22 -17.89
N GLY A 179 12.97 5.75 -17.92
CA GLY A 179 14.20 4.96 -17.86
C GLY A 179 14.31 4.16 -16.56
N ALA A 180 13.98 4.79 -15.44
CA ALA A 180 13.97 4.19 -14.12
C ALA A 180 12.98 3.02 -14.01
N HIS A 181 11.74 3.18 -14.49
CA HIS A 181 10.77 2.08 -14.56
C HIS A 181 11.24 0.93 -15.47
N ARG A 182 11.86 1.25 -16.61
CA ARG A 182 12.42 0.24 -17.52
C ARG A 182 13.54 -0.56 -16.84
N HIS A 183 14.40 0.12 -16.09
CA HIS A 183 15.45 -0.55 -15.31
C HIS A 183 14.85 -1.58 -14.34
N ALA A 184 13.84 -1.20 -13.56
CA ALA A 184 13.18 -2.11 -12.62
C ALA A 184 12.58 -3.37 -13.30
N LEU A 185 12.06 -3.22 -14.53
CA LEU A 185 11.52 -4.33 -15.32
C LEU A 185 12.64 -5.27 -15.83
N GLU A 186 13.71 -4.69 -16.33
CA GLU A 186 14.79 -5.38 -17.04
C GLU A 186 15.82 -6.00 -16.08
N ALA A 187 15.98 -5.44 -14.89
CA ALA A 187 16.89 -5.91 -13.85
C ALA A 187 16.79 -7.43 -13.65
N ASP A 188 17.95 -8.06 -13.46
CA ASP A 188 18.01 -9.47 -13.11
C ASP A 188 17.42 -9.63 -11.70
N TRP A 189 16.32 -10.37 -11.60
CA TRP A 189 15.61 -10.55 -10.35
C TRP A 189 16.45 -11.28 -9.29
N ARG A 190 17.48 -12.02 -9.72
CA ARG A 190 18.41 -12.72 -8.82
C ARG A 190 19.57 -11.86 -8.32
N SER A 191 19.59 -10.58 -8.69
CA SER A 191 20.64 -9.68 -8.21
C SER A 191 20.46 -9.29 -6.73
N ALA A 192 19.27 -9.52 -6.14
CA ALA A 192 19.02 -9.40 -4.69
C ALA A 192 18.99 -10.77 -4.02
N ALA A 193 19.11 -10.74 -2.68
CA ALA A 193 18.74 -11.88 -1.87
C ALA A 193 17.23 -12.19 -2.06
N PRO A 194 16.85 -13.47 -2.23
CA PRO A 194 15.45 -13.85 -2.30
C PRO A 194 14.73 -13.48 -1.00
N GLY A 195 13.53 -12.94 -1.15
CA GLY A 195 12.68 -12.49 -0.05
C GLY A 195 11.60 -13.51 0.33
N GLN A 196 10.41 -13.01 0.59
CA GLN A 196 9.22 -13.80 0.93
C GLN A 196 8.72 -14.68 -0.22
N ARG A 197 8.01 -15.76 0.15
CA ARG A 197 7.36 -16.65 -0.82
C ARG A 197 5.84 -16.59 -0.71
N TYR A 198 5.20 -16.25 -1.82
CA TYR A 198 3.75 -16.08 -1.91
C TYR A 198 3.15 -17.02 -2.94
N ARG A 199 2.01 -17.65 -2.63
CA ARG A 199 1.35 -18.58 -3.55
C ARG A 199 0.17 -17.91 -4.25
N VAL A 200 0.26 -17.82 -5.58
CA VAL A 200 -0.90 -17.53 -6.43
C VAL A 200 -1.65 -18.83 -6.70
N THR A 201 -2.92 -18.89 -6.33
CA THR A 201 -3.71 -20.13 -6.35
C THR A 201 -4.58 -20.27 -7.60
N ALA A 202 -5.29 -19.21 -7.98
CA ALA A 202 -6.30 -19.26 -9.03
C ALA A 202 -6.04 -18.31 -10.21
N GLY A 203 -5.15 -17.33 -10.04
CA GLY A 203 -4.75 -16.39 -11.07
C GLY A 203 -5.16 -14.94 -10.83
N PRO A 204 -6.44 -14.63 -10.50
CA PRO A 204 -6.85 -13.29 -10.13
C PRO A 204 -6.18 -12.88 -8.82
N VAL A 205 -5.43 -11.78 -8.88
CA VAL A 205 -4.69 -11.20 -7.76
C VAL A 205 -5.05 -9.73 -7.67
N VAL A 206 -5.38 -9.28 -6.47
CA VAL A 206 -5.59 -7.88 -6.15
C VAL A 206 -4.29 -7.30 -5.64
N ALA A 207 -3.87 -6.17 -6.20
CA ALA A 207 -2.85 -5.29 -5.63
C ALA A 207 -3.55 -3.99 -5.21
N ALA A 208 -3.59 -3.71 -3.91
CA ALA A 208 -4.30 -2.54 -3.37
C ALA A 208 -3.40 -1.75 -2.42
N TRP A 209 -3.43 -0.42 -2.54
CA TRP A 209 -2.63 0.50 -1.74
C TRP A 209 -3.40 0.91 -0.49
N SER A 210 -2.79 0.63 0.66
CA SER A 210 -3.31 0.97 1.98
C SER A 210 -4.82 0.67 2.15
N PRO A 211 -5.34 -0.50 1.68
CA PRO A 211 -6.75 -0.81 1.87
C PRO A 211 -6.94 -1.16 3.35
N ASN A 212 -7.79 -0.44 4.06
CA ASN A 212 -8.23 -0.91 5.37
C ASN A 212 -8.99 -2.21 5.15
N SER A 213 -9.95 -2.27 4.23
CA SER A 213 -10.74 -3.48 3.98
C SER A 213 -11.16 -3.64 2.52
N ILE A 214 -11.73 -4.80 2.17
CA ILE A 214 -12.41 -4.98 0.88
C ILE A 214 -13.56 -3.97 0.66
N ARG A 215 -14.14 -3.42 1.73
CA ARG A 215 -15.22 -2.41 1.62
C ARG A 215 -14.70 -1.06 1.12
N ASP A 216 -13.39 -0.88 1.05
CA ASP A 216 -12.79 0.31 0.47
C ASP A 216 -12.80 0.26 -1.06
N LEU A 217 -13.27 -0.81 -1.69
CA LEU A 217 -13.55 -0.83 -3.12
C LEU A 217 -14.81 -0.02 -3.42
N SER A 218 -14.75 0.81 -4.46
CA SER A 218 -15.93 1.57 -4.92
C SER A 218 -17.02 0.67 -5.55
N ALA A 219 -16.64 -0.51 -6.03
CA ALA A 219 -17.53 -1.51 -6.62
C ALA A 219 -17.06 -2.93 -6.30
N PRO A 220 -17.97 -3.93 -6.25
CA PRO A 220 -17.59 -5.33 -6.12
C PRO A 220 -16.70 -5.79 -7.28
N ILE A 221 -15.67 -6.59 -7.00
CA ILE A 221 -14.79 -7.18 -8.02
C ILE A 221 -15.35 -8.53 -8.47
N ASN A 222 -15.37 -8.79 -9.78
CA ASN A 222 -15.63 -10.11 -10.33
C ASN A 222 -14.33 -10.79 -10.76
N ALA A 223 -14.17 -12.08 -10.45
CA ALA A 223 -13.03 -12.86 -10.91
C ALA A 223 -12.94 -12.92 -12.45
N ALA A 224 -14.04 -12.72 -13.17
CA ALA A 224 -14.07 -12.65 -14.63
C ALA A 224 -13.44 -11.36 -15.20
N ASP A 225 -13.21 -10.33 -14.37
CA ASP A 225 -12.64 -9.05 -14.79
C ASP A 225 -11.10 -9.11 -14.91
N ALA A 226 -10.49 -10.19 -14.44
CA ALA A 226 -9.10 -10.53 -14.76
C ALA A 226 -9.03 -11.96 -15.29
N THR A 227 -8.54 -12.09 -16.51
CA THR A 227 -8.39 -13.37 -17.21
C THR A 227 -7.07 -13.37 -17.99
N PRO A 228 -6.61 -14.50 -18.53
CA PRO A 228 -5.44 -14.49 -19.41
C PRO A 228 -5.54 -13.49 -20.57
N SER A 229 -6.74 -13.26 -21.10
CA SER A 229 -7.03 -12.29 -22.18
C SER A 229 -7.24 -10.86 -21.69
N LEU A 230 -7.50 -10.66 -20.40
CA LEU A 230 -7.66 -9.36 -19.75
C LEU A 230 -6.74 -9.31 -18.52
N PRO A 231 -5.43 -9.11 -18.71
CA PRO A 231 -4.40 -9.37 -17.71
C PRO A 231 -4.36 -8.35 -16.56
N GLY A 232 -5.04 -7.22 -16.69
CA GLY A 232 -5.15 -6.25 -15.61
C GLY A 232 -6.24 -5.21 -15.84
N GLN A 233 -6.73 -4.66 -14.73
CA GLN A 233 -7.71 -3.59 -14.67
C GLN A 233 -7.44 -2.74 -13.42
N LEU A 234 -7.54 -1.41 -13.55
CA LEU A 234 -7.50 -0.51 -12.38
C LEU A 234 -8.78 -0.66 -11.55
N LEU A 235 -8.60 -0.62 -10.23
CA LEU A 235 -9.67 -0.62 -9.25
C LEU A 235 -9.77 0.76 -8.62
N ASP A 236 -10.98 1.31 -8.61
CA ASP A 236 -11.27 2.55 -7.89
C ASP A 236 -11.57 2.22 -6.43
N MET A 237 -10.82 2.84 -5.51
CA MET A 237 -11.08 2.73 -4.08
C MET A 237 -12.03 3.86 -3.66
N ALA A 238 -13.02 3.56 -2.82
CA ALA A 238 -13.91 4.52 -2.18
C ALA A 238 -13.16 5.55 -1.30
N THR A 239 -11.93 5.22 -0.90
CA THR A 239 -11.01 6.12 -0.18
C THR A 239 -10.35 7.17 -1.08
N GLY A 240 -10.53 7.10 -2.41
CA GLY A 240 -9.86 7.94 -3.39
C GLY A 240 -8.48 7.44 -3.83
N ALA A 241 -7.99 6.34 -3.24
CA ALA A 241 -6.83 5.61 -3.72
C ALA A 241 -7.16 4.77 -4.97
N SER A 242 -6.15 4.14 -5.56
CA SER A 242 -6.35 3.16 -6.64
C SER A 242 -5.72 1.82 -6.29
N GLY A 243 -6.28 0.76 -6.85
CA GLY A 243 -5.72 -0.59 -6.84
C GLY A 243 -5.67 -1.16 -8.26
N ALA A 244 -5.32 -2.42 -8.36
CA ALA A 244 -5.39 -3.16 -9.60
C ALA A 244 -5.86 -4.60 -9.34
N LEU A 245 -6.75 -5.09 -10.20
CA LEU A 245 -6.99 -6.51 -10.35
C LEU A 245 -6.13 -7.01 -11.49
N LEU A 246 -5.36 -8.07 -11.25
CA LEU A 246 -4.34 -8.60 -12.14
C LEU A 246 -4.60 -10.08 -12.37
N TRP A 247 -4.16 -10.60 -13.53
CA TRP A 247 -4.08 -12.03 -13.76
C TRP A 247 -2.62 -12.48 -13.76
N LEU A 248 -2.24 -13.31 -12.79
CA LEU A 248 -0.94 -13.98 -12.69
C LEU A 248 -1.10 -15.49 -12.95
N GLN A 249 -0.04 -16.17 -13.38
CA GLN A 249 -0.07 -17.63 -13.48
C GLN A 249 -0.11 -18.26 -12.07
N PRO A 250 -0.95 -19.27 -11.82
CA PRO A 250 -0.90 -20.00 -10.56
C PRO A 250 0.47 -20.62 -10.30
N GLY A 251 1.00 -20.46 -9.10
CA GLY A 251 2.34 -20.93 -8.77
C GLY A 251 2.89 -20.35 -7.48
N MET A 252 4.10 -20.76 -7.13
CA MET A 252 4.86 -20.12 -6.07
C MET A 252 5.59 -18.92 -6.66
N TYR A 253 5.54 -17.78 -5.97
CA TYR A 253 6.25 -16.57 -6.31
C TYR A 253 7.25 -16.28 -5.19
N GLU A 254 8.41 -15.78 -5.56
CA GLU A 254 9.44 -15.31 -4.64
C GLU A 254 9.62 -13.81 -4.87
N SER A 255 9.64 -13.03 -3.79
CA SER A 255 9.90 -11.60 -3.87
C SER A 255 11.38 -11.30 -3.98
N ALA A 256 11.69 -10.20 -4.65
CA ALA A 256 13.01 -9.58 -4.67
C ALA A 256 12.82 -8.06 -4.61
N LEU A 257 13.39 -7.44 -3.58
CA LEU A 257 13.34 -6.00 -3.36
C LEU A 257 14.68 -5.38 -3.74
N HIS A 258 14.61 -4.23 -4.38
CA HIS A 258 15.77 -3.54 -4.90
C HIS A 258 15.59 -2.04 -4.89
N TYR A 259 16.73 -1.37 -4.85
CA TYR A 259 16.88 0.03 -5.11
C TYR A 259 18.06 0.23 -6.07
N HIS A 260 17.89 1.07 -7.08
CA HIS A 260 18.96 1.52 -7.94
C HIS A 260 18.84 3.02 -8.15
N ALA A 261 19.97 3.70 -8.10
CA ALA A 261 20.05 5.13 -8.31
C ALA A 261 21.25 5.49 -9.18
N GLU A 262 21.01 6.44 -10.07
CA GLU A 262 22.02 7.12 -10.85
C GLU A 262 21.99 8.62 -10.52
N ALA A 263 22.79 9.42 -11.25
CA ALA A 263 22.85 10.84 -11.00
C ALA A 263 21.53 11.58 -11.31
N SER A 264 20.71 11.06 -12.21
CA SER A 264 19.51 11.75 -12.72
C SER A 264 18.18 11.14 -12.28
N TRP A 265 18.18 9.90 -11.77
CA TRP A 265 16.99 9.23 -11.27
C TRP A 265 17.30 8.12 -10.27
N GLY A 266 16.31 7.74 -9.47
CA GLY A 266 16.36 6.61 -8.55
C GLY A 266 15.03 5.88 -8.50
N VAL A 267 15.08 4.55 -8.40
CA VAL A 267 13.91 3.67 -8.38
C VAL A 267 14.05 2.58 -7.33
N ALA A 268 13.02 2.44 -6.51
CA ALA A 268 12.79 1.29 -5.66
C ALA A 268 11.77 0.37 -6.35
N TRP A 269 11.94 -0.95 -6.25
CA TRP A 269 10.92 -1.87 -6.73
C TRP A 269 10.85 -3.14 -5.91
N CYS A 270 9.65 -3.71 -5.91
CA CYS A 270 9.35 -5.06 -5.46
C CYS A 270 8.95 -5.89 -6.68
N ARG A 271 9.64 -7.01 -6.90
CA ARG A 271 9.28 -7.99 -7.93
C ARG A 271 8.81 -9.28 -7.29
N LEU A 272 7.61 -9.75 -7.64
CA LEU A 272 7.18 -11.12 -7.38
C LEU A 272 7.43 -11.94 -8.65
N GLN A 273 8.35 -12.90 -8.57
CA GLN A 273 8.72 -13.77 -9.69
C GLN A 273 8.26 -15.20 -9.42
N ARG A 274 7.53 -15.81 -10.36
CA ARG A 274 7.15 -17.22 -10.26
C ARG A 274 8.40 -18.11 -10.26
N VAL A 275 8.49 -18.99 -9.27
CA VAL A 275 9.58 -19.95 -9.04
C VAL A 275 9.03 -21.38 -9.00
N GLY A 276 9.78 -22.31 -9.60
CA GLY A 276 9.34 -23.70 -9.75
C GLY A 276 8.24 -23.82 -10.80
N LYS A 277 8.46 -24.67 -11.81
CA LYS A 277 7.42 -25.05 -12.78
C LYS A 277 6.66 -26.26 -12.25
#